data_AF-A0A7W6GF55-F1
#
_entry.id   AF-A0A7W6GF55-F1
#
_cell.length_a   1.000
_cell.length_b   1.000
_cell.length_c   1.000
_cell.angle_alpha   90.00
_cell.angle_beta   90.00
_cell.angle_gamma   90.00
#
_symmetry.space_group_name_H-M   'P 1'
#
loop_
_entity.id
_entity.type
_entity.pdbx_description
1 polymer ?
#
loop_
_entity_poly.entity_id
_entity_poly.type
_entity_poly.pdbx_seq_one_letter_code
_entity_poly.pdbx_strand_id
1 'polypeptide(L)' 'MTPASEVHHVVPHKGDEAIFWSGPFVSTCKPCHARRGQLEDHGQTVVRFGADGWPV' A
#
# COMPACT_ATOMS: atom_id res chain seq x y z
N MET A 1 6.25 5.90 15.93
CA MET A 1 6.18 4.90 14.84
C MET A 1 5.30 3.76 15.33
N THR A 2 4.28 3.35 14.58
CA THR A 2 3.36 2.26 14.99
C THR A 2 3.84 0.94 14.39
N PRO A 3 3.91 -0.17 15.16
CA PRO A 3 4.32 -1.47 14.65
C PRO A 3 3.43 -1.95 13.50
N ALA A 4 4.00 -2.72 12.58
CA ALA A 4 3.23 -3.40 11.55
C ALA A 4 2.35 -4.48 12.17
N SER A 5 1.09 -4.55 11.75
CA SER A 5 0.09 -5.48 12.26
C SER A 5 -0.83 -6.02 11.16
N GLU A 6 -0.73 -5.48 9.94
CA GLU A 6 -1.57 -5.82 8.79
C GLU A 6 -0.68 -6.01 7.56
N VAL A 7 -1.13 -6.87 6.65
CA VAL A 7 -0.47 -7.11 5.35
C VAL A 7 -1.21 -6.32 4.28
N HIS A 8 -0.47 -5.65 3.41
CA HIS A 8 -0.99 -4.97 2.22
C HIS A 8 -0.48 -5.64 0.95
N HIS A 9 -1.33 -5.78 -0.06
CA HIS A 9 -0.93 -6.22 -1.39
C HIS A 9 -0.25 -5.06 -2.13
N VAL A 10 1.01 -5.22 -2.54
CA VAL A 10 1.72 -4.19 -3.32
C VAL A 10 1.08 -4.03 -4.71
N VAL A 11 0.57 -5.14 -5.25
CA VAL A 11 -0.23 -5.16 -6.48
C VAL A 11 -1.67 -5.48 -6.08
N PRO A 12 -2.65 -4.61 -6.37
CA PRO A 12 -4.04 -4.86 -6.02
C PRO A 12 -4.53 -6.08 -6.80
N HIS A 13 -5.01 -7.09 -6.06
CA HIS A 13 -5.34 -8.39 -6.64
C HIS A 13 -6.57 -8.33 -7.57
N LYS A 14 -7.51 -7.38 -7.40
CA LYS A 14 -8.66 -7.16 -8.31
C LYS A 14 -9.46 -8.43 -8.65
N GLY A 15 -9.54 -9.38 -7.71
CA GLY A 15 -10.20 -10.67 -7.88
C GLY A 15 -9.31 -11.81 -8.38
N ASP A 16 -8.05 -11.55 -8.71
CA ASP A 16 -7.04 -12.57 -9.00
C ASP A 16 -6.61 -13.27 -7.70
N GLU A 17 -7.08 -14.50 -7.51
CA GLU A 17 -6.75 -15.30 -6.33
C GLU A 17 -5.28 -15.67 -6.24
N ALA A 18 -4.59 -15.85 -7.38
CA ALA A 18 -3.18 -16.20 -7.36
C ALA A 18 -2.38 -15.07 -6.70
N ILE A 19 -2.59 -13.82 -7.15
CA ILE A 19 -1.94 -12.64 -6.56
C ILE A 19 -2.41 -12.42 -5.12
N PHE A 20 -3.68 -12.70 -4.80
CA PHE A 20 -4.18 -12.57 -3.45
C PHE A 20 -3.39 -13.44 -2.45
N TRP A 21 -3.07 -14.68 -2.82
CA TRP A 21 -2.35 -15.63 -1.97
C TRP A 21 -0.82 -15.57 -2.10
N SER A 22 -0.29 -15.19 -3.26
CA SER A 22 1.17 -15.19 -3.52
C SER A 22 1.84 -13.83 -3.32
N GLY A 23 1.07 -12.75 -3.26
CA GLY A 23 1.60 -11.38 -3.18
C GLY A 23 2.09 -10.86 -4.53
N PRO A 24 2.99 -9.86 -4.56
CA PRO A 24 3.86 -9.42 -3.45
C PRO A 24 3.14 -8.68 -2.32
N PHE A 25 3.63 -8.87 -1.10
CA PHE A 25 3.09 -8.31 0.14
C PHE A 25 4.03 -7.31 0.81
N VAL A 26 3.48 -6.36 1.56
CA VAL A 26 4.23 -5.46 2.44
C VAL A 26 3.59 -5.38 3.83
N SER A 27 4.41 -5.44 4.87
CA SER A 27 3.96 -5.28 6.26
C SER A 27 3.67 -3.81 6.56
N THR A 28 2.48 -3.52 7.09
CA THR A 28 2.03 -2.15 7.39
C THR A 28 1.37 -2.07 8.75
N CYS A 29 1.40 -0.90 9.38
CA CYS A 29 0.56 -0.63 10.53
C CYS A 29 -0.85 -0.26 10.06
N LYS A 30 -1.85 -0.52 10.91
CA LYS A 30 -3.26 -0.22 10.63
C LYS A 30 -3.53 1.18 10.06
N PRO A 31 -3.00 2.29 10.61
CA PRO A 31 -3.27 3.61 10.05
C PRO A 31 -2.63 3.84 8.68
N CYS A 32 -1.49 3.20 8.38
CA CYS A 32 -0.90 3.27 7.05
C CYS A 32 -1.72 2.48 6.02
N HIS A 33 -2.20 1.29 6.41
CA HIS A 33 -3.06 0.45 5.59
C HIS A 33 -4.36 1.18 5.22
N ALA A 34 -5.09 1.67 6.23
CA ALA A 34 -6.37 2.35 6.07
C ALA A 34 -6.29 3.76 5.44
N ARG A 35 -5.08 4.30 5.23
CA ARG A 35 -4.86 5.58 4.55
C ARG A 35 -4.28 5.36 3.17
N ARG A 36 -2.95 5.19 3.08
CA ARG A 36 -2.27 5.14 1.77
C ARG A 36 -2.57 3.82 1.05
N GLY A 37 -2.62 2.70 1.78
CA GLY A 37 -2.88 1.39 1.18
C GLY A 37 -4.26 1.36 0.53
N GLN A 38 -5.27 1.90 1.22
CA GLN A 38 -6.61 2.01 0.66
C GLN A 38 -6.65 2.89 -0.61
N LEU A 39 -5.92 4.01 -0.65
CA LEU A 39 -5.80 4.83 -1.88
C LEU A 39 -5.14 4.05 -3.03
N GLU A 40 -4.06 3.32 -2.74
CA GLU A 40 -3.35 2.44 -3.68
C GLU A 40 -4.29 1.35 -4.24
N ASP A 41 -5.11 0.73 -3.38
CA ASP A 41 -6.12 -0.28 -3.76
C ASP A 41 -7.19 0.29 -4.70
N HIS A 42 -7.59 1.55 -4.47
CA HIS A 42 -8.53 2.28 -5.34
C HIS A 42 -7.86 2.80 -6.64
N GLY A 43 -6.58 2.47 -6.88
CA GLY A 43 -5.84 2.90 -8.06
C GLY A 43 -5.47 4.39 -8.06
N GLN A 44 -5.50 5.04 -6.91
CA GLN A 44 -5.11 6.44 -6.78
C GLN A 44 -3.60 6.58 -6.67
N THR A 45 -3.04 7.57 -7.34
CA THR A 45 -1.61 7.89 -7.21
C THR A 45 -1.36 8.59 -5.88
N VAL A 46 -0.66 7.91 -4.97
CA VAL A 46 -0.17 8.53 -3.74
C VAL A 46 1.08 9.33 -4.06
N VAL A 47 0.93 10.65 -4.21
CA VAL A 47 2.05 11.57 -4.45
C VAL A 47 2.97 11.59 -3.24
N ARG A 48 4.27 11.35 -3.48
CA ARG A 48 5.33 11.48 -2.48
C ARG A 48 6.18 12.68 -2.85
N PHE A 49 6.75 13.34 -1.87
CA PHE A 49 7.63 14.49 -2.09
C PHE A 49 9.04 14.14 -1.64
N GLY A 50 10.02 14.52 -2.45
CA GLY A 50 11.43 14.43 -2.13
C GLY A 50 11.82 15.42 -1.02
N ALA A 51 13.07 15.31 -0.56
CA ALA A 51 13.63 16.24 0.43
C ALA A 51 13.74 17.69 -0.12
N ASP A 52 13.73 17.84 -1.45
CA ASP A 52 13.70 19.10 -2.19
C ASP A 52 12.29 19.71 -2.33
N GLY A 53 11.26 19.00 -1.89
CA GLY A 53 9.87 19.45 -1.95
C GLY A 53 9.17 19.20 -3.29
N TRP A 54 9.81 18.55 -4.25
CA TRP A 54 9.18 18.19 -5.53
C TRP A 54 8.58 16.77 -5.48
N PRO A 55 7.50 16.50 -6.24
CA PRO A 55 6.95 15.15 -6.38
C PRO A 55 7.99 14.15 -6.91
N VAL A 56 7.93 12.90 -6.42
CA VAL A 56 8.75 11.75 -6.88
C VAL A 56 7.89 10.60 -7.38
#